data_AF-A0A9D5VXI4-F1
#
_entry.id   AF-A0A9D5VXI4-F1
#
_cell.length_a   1.000
_cell.length_b   1.000
_cell.length_c   1.000
_cell.angle_alpha   90.00
_cell.angle_beta   90.00
_cell.angle_gamma   90.00
#
_symmetry.space_group_name_H-M   'P 1'
#
loop_
_entity.id
_entity.type
_entity.pdbx_description
1 polymer ?
#
loop_
_entity_poly.entity_id
_entity_poly.type
_entity_poly.pdbx_seq_one_letter_code
_entity_poly.pdbx_strand_id
1 'polypeptide(L)'
;MIPFKILILLFAVNFAPTFATYYLHNKWIKPLDMGYDFIDGRPVLGNHKTIRGALSGIFAGTITGYLLGFPIVMGFLVGFFSMIGDILSSFIKRRINYPIGSVVIGLDQIFEGIFPFFVIVFYYNLQIYEIIIIIFIFSIGTYIGSRFFKDILLKQPFENYKRPLSPKLRLREWRACQLSSNPFNSIINFERAIYCHIFMR
;
A
#
# COMPACT_ATOMS: atom_id res chain seq x y z
N MET A 1 9.47 -6.35 23.41
CA MET A 1 10.02 -6.44 22.03
C MET A 1 9.08 -7.11 21.02
N ILE A 2 8.14 -7.96 21.43
CA ILE A 2 7.19 -8.65 20.51
C ILE A 2 6.18 -7.70 19.83
N PRO A 3 5.51 -6.76 20.54
CA PRO A 3 4.55 -5.83 19.91
C PRO A 3 5.13 -5.04 18.74
N PHE A 4 6.38 -4.61 18.89
CA PHE A 4 7.11 -3.89 17.84
C PHE A 4 7.39 -4.77 16.60
N LYS A 5 7.78 -6.04 16.80
CA LYS A 5 7.96 -7.00 15.70
C LYS A 5 6.65 -7.26 14.96
N ILE A 6 5.54 -7.39 15.69
CA ILE A 6 4.20 -7.54 15.09
C ILE A 6 3.86 -6.30 14.25
N LEU A 7 4.10 -5.10 14.77
CA LEU A 7 3.86 -3.87 14.04
C LEU A 7 4.66 -3.81 12.72
N ILE A 8 5.95 -4.20 12.74
CA ILE A 8 6.78 -4.29 11.53
C ILE A 8 6.19 -5.31 10.55
N LEU A 9 5.77 -6.48 11.04
CA LEU A 9 5.17 -7.53 10.21
C LEU A 9 3.89 -7.03 9.52
N LEU A 10 3.00 -6.37 10.26
CA LEU A 10 1.75 -5.81 9.71
C LEU A 10 2.03 -4.76 8.65
N PHE A 11 2.97 -3.82 8.90
CA PHE A 11 3.36 -2.84 7.88
C PHE A 11 3.97 -3.48 6.64
N ALA A 12 4.83 -4.49 6.80
CA ALA A 12 5.43 -5.20 5.68
C ALA A 12 4.37 -5.86 4.78
N VAL A 13 3.40 -6.54 5.38
CA VAL A 13 2.28 -7.15 4.66
C VAL A 13 1.43 -6.11 3.94
N ASN A 14 1.09 -5.01 4.64
CA ASN A 14 0.21 -3.98 4.10
C ASN A 14 0.83 -3.20 2.93
N PHE A 15 2.11 -2.85 3.02
CA PHE A 15 2.79 -2.10 1.98
C PHE A 15 3.28 -2.97 0.81
N ALA A 16 3.34 -4.29 0.98
CA ALA A 16 3.83 -5.20 -0.07
C ALA A 16 3.08 -5.09 -1.41
N PRO A 17 1.73 -5.04 -1.48
CA PRO A 17 1.01 -4.81 -2.74
C PRO A 17 1.42 -3.51 -3.46
N THR A 18 1.63 -2.45 -2.68
CA THR A 18 2.05 -1.13 -3.18
C THR A 18 3.48 -1.19 -3.73
N PHE A 19 4.40 -1.83 -3.01
CA PHE A 19 5.76 -2.08 -3.49
C PHE A 19 5.79 -3.01 -4.70
N ALA A 20 4.98 -4.07 -4.73
CA ALA A 20 4.87 -4.95 -5.88
C ALA A 20 4.43 -4.18 -7.13
N THR A 21 3.51 -3.23 -6.97
CA THR A 21 3.11 -2.31 -8.05
C THR A 21 4.25 -1.41 -8.51
N TYR A 22 5.06 -0.90 -7.58
CA TYR A 22 6.25 -0.12 -7.89
C TYR A 22 7.30 -0.89 -8.71
N TYR A 23 7.60 -2.14 -8.32
CA TYR A 23 8.66 -2.93 -8.96
C TYR A 23 8.22 -3.66 -10.24
N LEU A 24 7.00 -4.22 -10.25
CA LEU A 24 6.52 -5.08 -11.35
C LEU A 24 5.72 -4.30 -12.40
N HIS A 25 5.50 -3.00 -12.22
CA HIS A 25 4.80 -2.12 -13.17
C HIS A 25 3.48 -2.76 -13.66
N ASN A 26 3.37 -2.99 -14.98
CA ASN A 26 2.16 -3.50 -15.62
C ASN A 26 2.08 -5.04 -15.70
N LYS A 27 3.01 -5.76 -15.07
CA LYS A 27 2.99 -7.22 -15.08
C LYS A 27 2.01 -7.76 -14.04
N TRP A 28 1.17 -8.72 -14.43
CA TRP A 28 0.24 -9.46 -13.57
C TRP A 28 -0.79 -8.60 -12.80
N ILE A 29 -1.34 -7.57 -13.46
CA ILE A 29 -2.41 -6.70 -12.90
C ILE A 29 -3.80 -7.36 -13.03
N LYS A 30 -3.89 -8.69 -13.07
CA LYS A 30 -5.20 -9.34 -13.20
C LYS A 30 -6.02 -9.04 -11.92
N PRO A 31 -7.22 -8.45 -12.04
CA PRO A 31 -8.04 -8.17 -10.88
C PRO A 31 -8.53 -9.48 -10.26
N LEU A 32 -8.67 -9.51 -8.94
CA LEU A 32 -9.12 -10.69 -8.19
C LEU A 32 -10.55 -11.08 -8.56
N ASP A 33 -11.41 -10.09 -8.80
CA ASP A 33 -12.80 -10.30 -9.19
C ASP A 33 -12.97 -10.56 -10.70
N MET A 34 -11.88 -10.60 -11.48
CA MET A 34 -11.91 -10.80 -12.93
C MET A 34 -12.77 -9.78 -13.70
N GLY A 35 -13.15 -8.66 -13.06
CA GLY A 35 -14.07 -7.67 -13.65
C GLY A 35 -15.54 -8.04 -13.56
N TYR A 36 -15.93 -9.03 -12.73
CA TYR A 36 -17.33 -9.35 -12.49
C TYR A 36 -18.02 -8.30 -11.62
N ASP A 37 -19.29 -8.06 -11.94
CA ASP A 37 -20.22 -7.29 -11.11
C ASP A 37 -20.96 -8.20 -10.13
N PHE A 38 -21.32 -7.63 -8.99
CA PHE A 38 -22.18 -8.26 -7.99
C PHE A 38 -23.66 -8.06 -8.36
N ILE A 39 -24.56 -8.68 -7.60
CA ILE A 39 -26.02 -8.68 -7.87
C ILE A 39 -26.59 -7.24 -7.92
N ASP A 40 -25.92 -6.29 -7.26
CA ASP A 40 -26.29 -4.86 -7.25
C ASP A 40 -25.78 -4.08 -8.48
N GLY A 41 -25.22 -4.74 -9.49
CA GLY A 41 -24.70 -4.13 -10.72
C GLY A 41 -23.40 -3.34 -10.52
N ARG A 42 -22.75 -3.48 -9.38
CA ARG A 42 -21.46 -2.83 -9.07
C ARG A 42 -20.34 -3.86 -9.04
N PRO A 43 -19.08 -3.47 -9.33
CA PRO A 43 -17.95 -4.40 -9.26
C PRO A 43 -17.90 -5.15 -7.93
N VAL A 44 -17.44 -6.40 -7.92
CA VAL A 44 -17.31 -7.15 -6.66
C VAL A 44 -16.25 -6.51 -5.78
N LEU A 45 -15.06 -6.22 -6.31
CA LEU A 45 -13.93 -5.60 -5.58
C LEU A 45 -13.41 -4.33 -6.29
N GLY A 46 -13.39 -4.35 -7.62
CA GLY A 46 -12.79 -3.35 -8.49
C GLY A 46 -11.33 -3.64 -8.84
N ASN A 47 -10.84 -2.97 -9.89
CA ASN A 47 -9.56 -3.26 -10.54
C ASN A 47 -8.29 -3.01 -9.69
N HIS A 48 -8.41 -2.42 -8.50
CA HIS A 48 -7.26 -2.21 -7.60
C HIS A 48 -6.89 -3.43 -6.76
N LYS A 49 -7.78 -4.44 -6.63
CA LYS A 49 -7.46 -5.70 -5.95
C LYS A 49 -6.93 -6.68 -6.96
N THR A 50 -5.62 -6.88 -6.96
CA THR A 50 -4.92 -7.71 -7.96
C THR A 50 -4.40 -9.00 -7.34
N ILE A 51 -4.36 -10.08 -8.12
CA ILE A 51 -3.80 -11.37 -7.68
C ILE A 51 -2.35 -11.19 -7.23
N ARG A 52 -1.57 -10.39 -7.98
CA ARG A 52 -0.20 -10.01 -7.62
C ARG A 52 -0.14 -9.34 -6.26
N GLY A 53 -1.02 -8.39 -5.99
CA GLY A 53 -1.10 -7.69 -4.71
C GLY A 53 -1.32 -8.67 -3.56
N ALA A 54 -2.36 -9.51 -3.66
CA ALA A 54 -2.67 -10.50 -2.63
C ALA A 54 -1.50 -11.47 -2.38
N LEU A 55 -0.92 -12.04 -3.44
CA LEU A 55 0.23 -12.93 -3.32
C LEU A 55 1.43 -12.22 -2.69
N SER A 56 1.71 -10.97 -3.08
CA SER A 56 2.83 -10.22 -2.51
C SER A 56 2.68 -9.96 -1.02
N GLY A 57 1.45 -9.70 -0.52
CA GLY A 57 1.18 -9.56 0.91
C GLY A 57 1.43 -10.85 1.68
N ILE A 58 0.98 -11.99 1.15
CA ILE A 58 1.20 -13.31 1.75
C ILE A 58 2.69 -13.66 1.79
N PHE A 59 3.41 -13.46 0.69
CA PHE A 59 4.84 -13.72 0.62
C PHE A 59 5.64 -12.80 1.56
N ALA A 60 5.30 -11.50 1.59
CA ALA A 60 5.94 -10.56 2.50
C ALA A 60 5.72 -10.95 3.96
N GLY A 61 4.49 -11.33 4.34
CA GLY A 61 4.20 -11.83 5.68
C GLY A 61 5.01 -13.06 6.05
N THR A 62 5.12 -14.01 5.12
CA THR A 62 5.88 -15.25 5.32
C THR A 62 7.37 -14.96 5.53
N ILE A 63 7.98 -14.18 4.62
CA ILE A 63 9.42 -13.87 4.65
C ILE A 63 9.75 -12.97 5.84
N THR A 64 9.03 -11.86 6.00
CA THR A 64 9.27 -10.92 7.10
C THR A 64 8.99 -11.57 8.46
N GLY A 65 7.95 -12.41 8.55
CA GLY A 65 7.66 -13.17 9.76
C GLY A 65 8.83 -14.05 10.18
N TYR A 66 9.35 -14.85 9.23
CA TYR A 66 10.52 -15.69 9.46
C TYR A 66 11.75 -14.88 9.88
N LEU A 67 12.07 -13.78 9.18
CA LEU A 67 13.21 -12.91 9.50
C LEU A 67 13.11 -12.24 10.88
N LEU A 68 11.89 -11.98 11.36
CA LEU A 68 11.64 -11.42 12.69
C LEU A 68 11.68 -12.49 13.80
N GLY A 69 11.83 -13.76 13.44
CA GLY A 69 11.88 -14.90 14.36
C GLY A 69 10.50 -15.46 14.72
N PHE A 70 9.47 -15.16 13.92
CA PHE A 70 8.16 -15.80 14.07
C PHE A 70 8.11 -17.14 13.32
N PRO A 71 7.23 -18.07 13.72
CA PRO A 71 6.97 -19.27 12.94
C PRO A 71 6.55 -18.92 11.50
N ILE A 72 7.09 -19.64 10.51
CA ILE A 72 6.78 -19.39 9.08
C ILE A 72 5.27 -19.44 8.83
N VAL A 73 4.59 -20.41 9.44
CA VAL A 73 3.13 -20.58 9.34
C VAL A 73 2.39 -19.36 9.88
N MET A 74 2.87 -18.77 10.98
CA MET A 74 2.27 -17.54 11.52
C MET A 74 2.43 -16.38 10.54
N GLY A 75 3.61 -16.19 9.95
CA GLY A 75 3.84 -15.14 8.95
C GLY A 75 2.95 -15.30 7.72
N PHE A 76 2.80 -16.53 7.22
CA PHE A 76 1.90 -16.86 6.12
C PHE A 76 0.44 -16.52 6.47
N LEU A 77 -0.04 -16.97 7.63
CA LEU A 77 -1.42 -16.76 8.06
C LEU A 77 -1.70 -15.27 8.33
N VAL A 78 -0.76 -14.53 8.92
CA VAL A 78 -0.87 -13.07 9.10
C VAL A 78 -1.01 -12.37 7.75
N GLY A 79 -0.18 -12.75 6.77
CA GLY A 79 -0.30 -12.25 5.40
C GLY A 79 -1.67 -12.55 4.77
N PHE A 80 -2.13 -13.80 4.91
CA PHE A 80 -3.41 -14.27 4.39
C PHE A 80 -4.61 -13.52 4.99
N PHE A 81 -4.69 -13.44 6.31
CA PHE A 81 -5.80 -12.77 7.00
C PHE A 81 -5.81 -11.25 6.76
N SER A 82 -4.64 -10.61 6.65
CA SER A 82 -4.56 -9.19 6.28
C SER A 82 -5.09 -8.96 4.86
N MET A 83 -4.75 -9.81 3.90
CA MET A 83 -5.28 -9.71 2.52
C MET A 83 -6.78 -10.00 2.44
N ILE A 84 -7.31 -10.89 3.28
CA ILE A 84 -8.77 -11.05 3.42
C ILE A 84 -9.41 -9.77 3.93
N GLY A 85 -8.83 -9.12 4.95
CA GLY A 85 -9.30 -7.84 5.45
C GLY A 85 -9.37 -6.77 4.36
N ASP A 86 -8.33 -6.70 3.53
CA ASP A 86 -8.22 -5.77 2.38
C ASP A 86 -9.27 -6.04 1.27
N ILE A 87 -9.54 -7.32 1.00
CA ILE A 87 -10.59 -7.74 0.05
C ILE A 87 -11.97 -7.39 0.62
N LEU A 88 -12.21 -7.69 1.89
CA LEU A 88 -13.48 -7.42 2.57
C LEU A 88 -13.77 -5.92 2.66
N SER A 89 -12.78 -5.10 3.04
CA SER A 89 -12.93 -3.65 3.08
C SER A 89 -13.34 -3.12 1.71
N SER A 90 -12.75 -3.65 0.64
CA SER A 90 -13.06 -3.22 -0.72
C SER A 90 -14.40 -3.68 -1.22
N PHE A 91 -14.80 -4.91 -0.91
CA PHE A 91 -16.15 -5.40 -1.15
C PHE A 91 -17.19 -4.49 -0.47
N ILE A 92 -17.00 -4.21 0.84
CA ILE A 92 -17.90 -3.32 1.59
C ILE A 92 -17.97 -1.94 0.91
N LYS A 93 -16.83 -1.34 0.55
CA LYS A 93 -16.77 -0.07 -0.18
C LYS A 93 -17.62 -0.08 -1.46
N ARG A 94 -17.67 -1.19 -2.21
CA ARG A 94 -18.52 -1.29 -3.42
C ARG A 94 -20.00 -1.28 -3.08
N ARG A 95 -20.40 -1.98 -2.01
CA ARG A 95 -21.80 -2.04 -1.55
C ARG A 95 -22.32 -0.69 -1.05
N ILE A 96 -21.45 0.11 -0.41
CA ILE A 96 -21.77 1.48 0.03
C ILE A 96 -21.47 2.59 -1.01
N ASN A 97 -21.24 2.21 -2.28
CA ASN A 97 -21.04 3.13 -3.42
C ASN A 97 -19.82 4.05 -3.34
N TYR A 98 -18.75 3.64 -2.65
CA TYR A 98 -17.51 4.41 -2.68
C TYR A 98 -16.78 4.23 -4.02
N PRO A 99 -16.03 5.23 -4.53
CA PRO A 99 -15.31 5.11 -5.79
C PRO A 99 -14.11 4.16 -5.69
N ILE A 100 -13.71 3.55 -6.80
CA ILE A 100 -12.59 2.59 -6.84
C ILE A 100 -11.30 3.36 -6.49
N GLY A 101 -10.49 2.83 -5.56
CA GLY A 101 -9.24 3.49 -5.13
C GLY A 101 -9.45 4.66 -4.15
N SER A 102 -10.65 4.81 -3.58
CA SER A 102 -10.86 5.68 -2.42
C SER A 102 -10.19 5.08 -1.18
N VAL A 103 -9.43 5.90 -0.46
CA VAL A 103 -8.94 5.59 0.88
C VAL A 103 -10.04 5.99 1.85
N VAL A 104 -10.60 5.04 2.58
CA VAL A 104 -11.64 5.30 3.59
C VAL A 104 -11.02 5.10 4.96
N ILE A 105 -10.92 6.18 5.74
CA ILE A 105 -10.37 6.13 7.09
C ILE A 105 -11.27 5.24 7.96
N GLY A 106 -10.63 4.37 8.74
CA GLY A 106 -11.31 3.43 9.62
C GLY A 106 -11.60 2.12 8.90
N LEU A 107 -12.33 2.14 7.78
CA LEU A 107 -12.77 0.90 7.13
C LEU A 107 -11.60 0.02 6.68
N ASP A 108 -10.64 0.59 5.95
CA ASP A 108 -9.52 -0.18 5.39
C ASP A 108 -8.57 -0.66 6.51
N GLN A 109 -8.17 0.27 7.38
CA GLN A 109 -7.16 0.00 8.41
C GLN A 109 -7.65 -0.96 9.51
N ILE A 110 -8.93 -0.92 9.85
CA ILE A 110 -9.52 -1.77 10.89
C ILE A 110 -9.51 -3.23 10.44
N PHE A 111 -10.04 -3.55 9.25
CA PHE A 111 -10.10 -4.94 8.79
C PHE A 111 -8.71 -5.52 8.51
N GLU A 112 -7.85 -4.76 7.85
CA GLU A 112 -6.49 -5.17 7.51
C GLU A 112 -5.60 -5.35 8.75
N GLY A 113 -5.88 -4.60 9.82
CA GLY A 113 -5.18 -4.65 11.10
C GLY A 113 -5.73 -5.68 12.08
N ILE A 114 -7.06 -5.85 12.19
CA ILE A 114 -7.71 -6.75 13.17
C ILE A 114 -7.58 -8.21 12.76
N PHE A 115 -7.80 -8.55 11.48
CA PHE A 115 -7.88 -9.95 11.05
C PHE A 115 -6.59 -10.75 11.34
N PRO A 116 -5.38 -10.20 11.16
CA PRO A 116 -4.15 -10.85 11.62
C PRO A 116 -4.11 -11.24 13.09
N PHE A 117 -4.80 -10.49 13.97
CA PHE A 117 -4.84 -10.81 15.40
C PHE A 117 -5.63 -12.09 15.69
N PHE A 118 -6.49 -12.57 14.79
CA PHE A 118 -7.08 -13.91 14.91
C PHE A 118 -6.04 -15.01 14.90
N VAL A 119 -4.82 -14.75 14.42
CA VAL A 119 -3.71 -15.72 14.47
C VAL A 119 -2.76 -15.36 15.60
N ILE A 120 -2.38 -14.08 15.70
CA ILE A 120 -1.31 -13.63 16.61
C ILE A 120 -1.62 -13.96 18.07
N VAL A 121 -2.89 -13.83 18.51
CA VAL A 121 -3.28 -14.10 19.90
C VAL A 121 -3.16 -15.57 20.30
N PHE A 122 -3.14 -16.50 19.34
CA PHE A 122 -2.90 -17.92 19.62
C PHE A 122 -1.42 -18.23 19.87
N TYR A 123 -0.51 -17.44 19.29
CA TYR A 123 0.93 -17.62 19.46
C TYR A 123 1.49 -16.81 20.64
N TYR A 124 0.88 -15.66 20.94
CA TYR A 124 1.37 -14.73 21.94
C TYR A 124 0.22 -14.25 22.83
N ASN A 125 0.44 -14.30 24.13
CA ASN A 125 -0.51 -13.78 25.13
C ASN A 125 -0.40 -12.25 25.21
N LEU A 126 -1.01 -11.56 24.25
CA LEU A 126 -1.07 -10.10 24.20
C LEU A 126 -2.20 -9.58 25.06
N GLN A 127 -1.93 -8.50 25.79
CA GLN A 127 -2.98 -7.78 26.51
C GLN A 127 -3.82 -6.96 25.53
N ILE A 128 -5.09 -6.72 25.88
CA ILE A 128 -6.04 -5.98 25.03
C ILE A 128 -5.49 -4.58 24.70
N TYR A 129 -4.87 -3.90 25.66
CA TYR A 129 -4.30 -2.57 25.42
C TYR A 129 -3.14 -2.59 24.42
N GLU A 130 -2.33 -3.67 24.38
CA GLU A 130 -1.25 -3.80 23.40
C GLU A 130 -1.81 -3.93 21.98
N ILE A 131 -2.88 -4.73 21.82
CA ILE A 131 -3.58 -4.90 20.54
C ILE A 131 -4.14 -3.56 20.06
N ILE A 132 -4.82 -2.82 20.96
CA ILE A 132 -5.37 -1.49 20.64
C ILE A 132 -4.27 -0.53 20.20
N ILE A 133 -3.15 -0.47 20.93
CA ILE A 133 -2.01 0.40 20.59
C ILE A 133 -1.40 0.01 19.24
N ILE A 134 -1.20 -1.28 18.97
CA ILE A 134 -0.67 -1.75 17.67
C ILE A 134 -1.61 -1.36 16.55
N ILE A 135 -2.92 -1.61 16.66
CA ILE A 135 -3.90 -1.27 15.64
C ILE A 135 -3.94 0.24 15.42
N PHE A 136 -3.88 1.04 16.48
CA PHE A 136 -3.87 2.50 16.38
C PHE A 136 -2.65 3.01 15.61
N ILE A 137 -1.44 2.57 15.98
CA ILE A 137 -0.20 2.97 15.30
C ILE A 137 -0.19 2.46 13.85
N PHE A 138 -0.60 1.21 13.63
CA PHE A 138 -0.74 0.63 12.30
C PHE A 138 -1.70 1.44 11.42
N SER A 139 -2.84 1.84 11.96
CA SER A 139 -3.85 2.63 11.24
C SER A 139 -3.32 3.99 10.83
N ILE A 140 -2.62 4.69 11.72
CA ILE A 140 -1.97 5.97 11.39
C ILE A 140 -0.92 5.77 10.30
N GLY A 141 -0.03 4.79 10.45
CA GLY A 141 1.07 4.57 9.50
C GLY A 141 0.57 4.20 8.09
N THR A 142 -0.41 3.32 8.00
CA THR A 142 -1.01 2.90 6.72
C THR A 142 -1.82 4.02 6.07
N TYR A 143 -2.53 4.83 6.86
CA TYR A 143 -3.20 6.04 6.35
C TYR A 143 -2.21 7.04 5.75
N ILE A 144 -1.14 7.37 6.47
CA ILE A 144 -0.07 8.27 6.00
C ILE A 144 0.58 7.70 4.74
N GLY A 145 0.93 6.41 4.74
CA GLY A 145 1.54 5.75 3.59
C GLY A 145 0.63 5.75 2.36
N SER A 146 -0.68 5.51 2.55
CA SER A 146 -1.67 5.55 1.48
C SER A 146 -1.84 6.94 0.89
N ARG A 147 -1.92 7.97 1.76
CA ARG A 147 -1.94 9.39 1.36
C ARG A 147 -0.69 9.77 0.58
N PHE A 148 0.48 9.42 1.09
CA PHE A 148 1.76 9.67 0.41
C PHE A 148 1.76 9.05 -0.99
N PHE A 149 1.37 7.78 -1.13
CA PHE A 149 1.35 7.10 -2.42
C PHE A 149 0.34 7.72 -3.39
N LYS A 150 -0.87 8.06 -2.93
CA LYS A 150 -1.93 8.61 -3.77
C LYS A 150 -1.66 10.08 -4.16
N ASP A 151 -1.39 10.92 -3.18
CA ASP A 151 -1.35 12.38 -3.36
C ASP A 151 -0.03 12.84 -3.98
N ILE A 152 1.07 12.10 -3.78
CA ILE A 152 2.41 12.49 -4.30
C ILE A 152 2.80 11.67 -5.53
N LEU A 153 2.59 10.34 -5.51
CA LEU A 153 3.10 9.45 -6.57
C LEU A 153 2.09 9.14 -7.68
N LEU A 154 0.79 9.30 -7.44
CA LEU A 154 -0.25 8.97 -8.42
C LEU A 154 -1.11 10.17 -8.84
N LYS A 155 -0.95 11.33 -8.19
CA LYS A 155 -1.61 12.57 -8.62
C LYS A 155 -0.91 13.16 -9.84
N GLN A 156 -1.69 13.62 -10.81
CA GLN A 156 -1.15 14.39 -11.93
C GLN A 156 -0.53 15.70 -11.40
N PRO A 157 0.72 16.00 -11.75
CA PRO A 157 1.40 17.18 -11.22
C PRO A 157 0.83 18.50 -11.78
N PHE A 158 0.42 18.52 -13.05
CA PHE A 158 -0.10 19.68 -13.75
C PHE A 158 -1.10 19.26 -14.84
N GLU A 159 -1.88 20.23 -15.32
CA GLU A 159 -2.87 20.02 -16.39
C GLU A 159 -2.17 19.60 -17.70
N ASN A 160 -2.73 18.61 -18.42
CA ASN A 160 -2.16 18.05 -19.65
C ASN A 160 -0.84 17.25 -19.48
N TYR A 161 -0.68 16.54 -18.36
CA TYR A 161 0.43 15.59 -18.19
C TYR A 161 0.35 14.44 -19.21
N LYS A 162 1.26 14.43 -20.20
CA LYS A 162 1.24 13.48 -21.34
C LYS A 162 1.80 12.09 -21.02
N ARG A 163 2.52 11.93 -19.91
CA ARG A 163 3.19 10.66 -19.59
C ARG A 163 2.28 9.74 -18.77
N PRO A 164 2.45 8.42 -18.88
CA PRO A 164 1.74 7.49 -18.01
C PRO A 164 2.18 7.70 -16.56
N LEU A 165 1.21 7.84 -15.66
CA LEU A 165 1.48 7.96 -14.22
C LEU A 165 2.03 6.64 -13.71
N SER A 166 3.29 6.65 -13.29
CA SER A 166 3.87 5.54 -12.56
C SER A 166 4.69 6.04 -11.36
N PRO A 167 4.59 5.37 -10.20
CA PRO A 167 5.35 5.73 -9.01
C PRO A 167 6.87 5.88 -9.24
N LYS A 168 7.45 4.98 -10.06
CA LYS A 168 8.89 5.01 -10.41
C LYS A 168 9.27 6.23 -11.23
N LEU A 169 8.44 6.60 -12.21
CA LEU A 169 8.67 7.81 -13.00
C LEU A 169 8.56 9.06 -12.13
N ARG A 170 7.54 9.14 -11.28
CA ARG A 170 7.32 10.28 -10.37
C ARG A 170 8.46 10.44 -9.36
N LEU A 171 8.94 9.36 -8.75
CA LEU A 171 10.12 9.42 -7.86
C LEU A 171 11.39 9.84 -8.62
N ARG A 172 11.56 9.39 -9.88
CA ARG A 172 12.70 9.80 -10.72
C ARG A 172 12.64 11.28 -11.07
N GLU A 173 11.46 11.79 -11.42
CA GLU A 173 11.22 13.23 -11.67
C GLU A 173 11.49 14.06 -10.41
N TRP A 174 10.99 13.62 -9.25
CA TRP A 174 11.21 14.32 -7.99
C TRP A 174 12.69 14.37 -7.58
N ARG A 175 13.41 13.25 -7.69
CA ARG A 175 14.87 13.20 -7.44
C ARG A 175 15.66 14.06 -8.42
N ALA A 176 15.25 14.10 -9.70
CA ALA A 176 15.88 14.96 -10.69
C ALA A 176 15.78 16.43 -10.33
N CYS A 177 14.66 16.86 -9.71
CA CYS A 177 14.50 18.23 -9.24
C CYS A 177 15.26 18.53 -7.94
N GLN A 178 15.43 17.57 -7.03
CA GLN A 178 16.29 17.76 -5.86
C GLN A 178 17.79 17.87 -6.21
N LEU A 179 18.25 17.17 -7.25
CA LEU A 179 19.63 17.33 -7.75
C LEU A 179 19.90 18.72 -8.34
N SER A 180 18.85 19.43 -8.77
CA SER A 180 18.90 20.79 -9.32
C SER A 180 18.93 21.88 -8.23
N SER A 181 18.64 21.57 -6.95
CA SER A 181 18.61 22.58 -5.88
C SER A 181 19.98 22.83 -5.22
N ASN A 182 21.03 22.13 -5.67
CA ASN A 182 22.41 22.44 -5.29
C ASN A 182 22.93 23.55 -6.23
N PRO A 183 23.32 24.74 -5.74
CA PRO A 183 23.57 25.92 -6.57
C PRO A 183 24.65 25.72 -7.64
N PHE A 184 25.60 24.81 -7.40
CA PHE A 184 26.65 24.48 -8.38
C PHE A 184 26.19 23.61 -9.55
N ASN A 185 25.08 22.87 -9.42
CA ASN A 185 24.57 22.01 -10.49
C ASN A 185 23.74 22.77 -11.54
N SER A 186 23.22 23.96 -11.21
CA SER A 186 22.45 24.79 -12.15
C SER A 186 23.31 25.36 -13.28
N ILE A 187 24.59 25.60 -13.00
CA ILE A 187 25.57 26.14 -13.95
C ILE A 187 25.97 25.09 -14.99
N ILE A 188 25.99 23.80 -14.61
CA ILE A 188 26.48 22.70 -15.47
C ILE A 188 25.33 22.03 -16.26
N ASN A 189 24.10 22.02 -15.72
CA ASN A 189 22.97 21.30 -16.31
C ASN A 189 21.73 22.21 -16.50
N PHE A 190 21.88 23.29 -17.27
CA PHE A 190 20.84 24.28 -17.56
C PHE A 190 19.52 23.67 -18.06
N GLU A 191 19.59 22.63 -18.90
CA GLU A 191 18.40 21.92 -19.41
C GLU A 191 17.57 21.27 -18.30
N ARG A 192 18.20 20.76 -17.24
CA ARG A 192 17.50 20.08 -16.12
C ARG A 192 16.85 21.08 -15.17
N ALA A 193 17.47 22.24 -14.97
CA ALA A 193 16.89 23.33 -14.19
C ALA A 193 15.64 23.91 -14.88
N ILE A 194 15.71 24.11 -16.20
CA ILE A 194 14.55 24.50 -17.02
C ILE A 194 13.44 23.44 -16.94
N TYR A 195 13.80 22.15 -17.04
CA TYR A 195 12.83 21.07 -16.96
C TYR A 195 12.04 21.07 -15.65
N CYS A 196 12.69 21.27 -14.50
CA CYS A 196 12.00 21.36 -13.22
C CYS A 196 11.22 22.66 -13.04
N HIS A 197 11.66 23.78 -13.62
CA HIS A 197 10.96 25.05 -13.50
C HIS A 197 9.72 25.15 -14.41
N ILE A 198 9.75 24.53 -15.59
CA ILE A 198 8.65 24.54 -16.57
C ILE A 198 7.64 23.40 -16.32
N PHE A 199 8.08 22.22 -15.87
CA PHE A 199 7.21 21.04 -15.76
C PHE A 199 6.84 20.65 -14.32
N MET A 200 7.34 21.30 -13.28
CA MET A 200 6.97 20.98 -11.88
C MET A 200 6.42 22.19 -11.11
N ARG A 201 5.97 23.24 -11.81
CA ARG A 201 5.22 24.37 -11.24
C ARG A 201 3.77 24.33 -11.72
#